data_AF-A0A960WXT4-F1
#
_entry.id   AF-A0A960WXT4-F1
#
_cell.length_a   1.000
_cell.length_b   1.000
_cell.length_c   1.000
_cell.angle_alpha   90.00
_cell.angle_beta   90.00
_cell.angle_gamma   90.00
#
_symmetry.space_group_name_H-M   'P 1'
#
loop_
_entity.id
_entity.type
_entity.pdbx_description
1 polymer ?
#
loop_
_entity_poly.entity_id
_entity_poly.type
_entity_poly.pdbx_seq_one_letter_code
_entity_poly.pdbx_strand_id
1 'polypeptide(L)'
;MQNFLHMKINLPLLVRSTLFAVVMLGVSACSTIAPKSSPREGSASSSSHRTGLGTTAGYERGDSVYDVAFHRKSPSHPDAIASFHYNDKAGAEAMIAMLGGKNRLRSGSFLLAGDRIEASMEPFYGSKMEWMEANGKVIVVGQPGSNYMIRLKNRTKAEIEAVVSVDGLDVITSKAANFSNRGYVIPPKSSITIEGFRKNADSVRSFLFSRVDESQAMKKGGEAAARNVGVIGVAIFEQDRYATQAAKVKEGGIRQGAMAFPNAP
;
A
#
# COMPACT_ATOMS: atom_id res chain seq x y z
N MET A 1 20.21 -15.61 -3.54
CA MET A 1 18.89 -15.23 -4.10
C MET A 1 18.88 -13.72 -4.21
N GLN A 2 18.53 -13.18 -5.36
CA GLN A 2 18.76 -11.77 -5.68
C GLN A 2 17.97 -10.84 -4.73
N ASN A 3 18.70 -9.97 -4.02
CA ASN A 3 18.23 -9.01 -3.02
C ASN A 3 17.70 -7.73 -3.66
N PHE A 4 16.79 -7.86 -4.62
CA PHE A 4 16.25 -6.72 -5.34
C PHE A 4 15.05 -6.12 -4.63
N LEU A 5 15.01 -4.80 -4.60
CA LEU A 5 14.04 -3.99 -3.88
C LEU A 5 13.62 -2.81 -4.71
N HIS A 6 12.36 -2.43 -4.59
CA HIS A 6 11.82 -1.37 -5.41
C HIS A 6 12.15 0.00 -4.84
N MET A 7 12.84 0.83 -5.62
CA MET A 7 12.96 2.26 -5.40
C MET A 7 12.12 3.01 -6.43
N LYS A 8 11.37 4.02 -5.99
CA LYS A 8 10.52 4.83 -6.87
C LYS A 8 11.36 5.79 -7.71
N ILE A 9 11.01 5.93 -8.98
CA ILE A 9 11.54 7.02 -9.81
C ILE A 9 10.67 8.26 -9.55
N ASN A 10 11.23 9.26 -8.85
CA ASN A 10 10.55 10.53 -8.65
C ASN A 10 10.62 11.36 -9.95
N LEU A 11 9.66 11.17 -10.86
CA LEU A 11 9.44 12.14 -11.93
C LEU A 11 8.64 13.32 -11.38
N PRO A 12 8.99 14.58 -11.72
CA PRO A 12 8.19 15.74 -11.37
C PRO A 12 6.76 15.59 -11.95
N LEU A 13 5.76 16.04 -11.19
CA LEU A 13 4.31 15.86 -11.45
C LEU A 13 3.83 16.32 -12.85
N LEU A 14 4.64 17.02 -13.65
CA LEU A 14 4.18 17.71 -14.86
C LEU A 14 4.08 16.86 -16.13
N VAL A 15 4.48 15.58 -16.13
CA VAL A 15 4.56 14.77 -17.37
C VAL A 15 3.80 13.46 -17.24
N ARG A 16 2.48 13.51 -17.01
CA ARG A 16 1.60 12.34 -17.15
C ARG A 16 0.25 12.75 -17.73
N SER A 17 0.24 13.16 -18.99
CA SER A 17 -0.96 13.39 -19.77
C SER A 17 -1.17 12.23 -20.75
N THR A 18 -2.21 11.43 -20.52
CA THR A 18 -2.81 10.60 -21.58
C THR A 18 -4.31 10.82 -21.62
N LEU A 19 -4.72 11.35 -22.76
CA LEU A 19 -6.07 11.64 -23.21
C LEU A 19 -6.77 10.33 -23.60
N PHE A 20 -7.98 10.07 -23.11
CA PHE A 20 -8.87 9.06 -23.68
C PHE A 20 -10.26 9.67 -23.86
N ALA A 21 -10.66 9.83 -25.13
CA ALA A 21 -12.00 10.18 -25.53
C ALA A 21 -12.88 8.92 -25.53
N VAL A 22 -14.05 9.00 -24.90
CA VAL A 22 -15.08 7.94 -24.93
C VAL A 22 -16.16 8.34 -25.94
N VAL A 23 -16.37 7.49 -26.95
CA VAL A 23 -17.54 7.54 -27.84
C VAL A 23 -18.58 6.58 -27.28
N MET A 24 -19.76 7.10 -26.94
CA MET A 24 -20.93 6.32 -26.55
C MET A 24 -21.90 6.23 -27.73
N LEU A 25 -22.21 5.01 -28.16
CA LEU A 25 -23.36 4.71 -29.00
C LEU A 25 -24.13 3.56 -28.35
N GLY A 26 -25.38 3.86 -27.97
CA GLY A 26 -26.30 2.92 -27.37
C GLY A 26 -27.00 2.05 -28.40
N VAL A 27 -27.50 0.90 -27.94
CA VAL A 27 -28.62 0.21 -28.59
C VAL A 27 -29.48 -0.45 -27.51
N SER A 28 -30.78 -0.25 -27.64
CA SER A 28 -31.86 -0.79 -26.81
C SER A 28 -32.32 -2.14 -27.38
N ALA A 29 -32.69 -3.09 -26.52
CA ALA A 29 -33.66 -4.13 -26.86
C ALA A 29 -34.31 -4.71 -25.60
N CYS A 30 -35.64 -4.68 -25.60
CA CYS A 30 -36.56 -5.27 -24.65
C CYS A 30 -36.79 -6.76 -24.99
N SER A 31 -36.91 -7.65 -23.99
CA SER A 31 -37.82 -8.81 -24.09
C SER A 31 -38.10 -9.47 -22.73
N THR A 32 -39.23 -10.16 -22.68
CA THR A 32 -40.10 -10.44 -21.53
C THR A 32 -39.91 -11.81 -20.84
N ILE A 33 -40.56 -11.91 -19.66
CA ILE A 33 -40.55 -12.88 -18.55
C ILE A 33 -41.17 -14.27 -18.84
N ALA A 34 -40.69 -15.33 -18.15
CA ALA A 34 -41.51 -16.39 -17.51
C ALA A 34 -40.70 -17.20 -16.45
N PRO A 35 -41.32 -17.75 -15.38
CA PRO A 35 -40.66 -18.07 -14.11
C PRO A 35 -40.22 -19.54 -13.96
N LYS A 36 -39.21 -19.80 -13.13
CA LYS A 36 -38.78 -21.17 -12.78
C LYS A 36 -38.38 -21.32 -11.30
N SER A 37 -39.23 -22.06 -10.59
CA SER A 37 -39.00 -22.94 -9.42
C SER A 37 -38.00 -22.52 -8.32
N SER A 38 -38.53 -22.35 -7.11
CA SER A 38 -37.80 -22.22 -5.84
C SER A 38 -36.97 -23.46 -5.49
N PRO A 39 -35.70 -23.30 -5.08
CA PRO A 39 -35.00 -24.30 -4.28
C PRO A 39 -35.06 -23.94 -2.78
N ARG A 40 -35.31 -24.99 -1.99
CA ARG A 40 -35.15 -25.14 -0.54
C ARG A 40 -34.30 -24.07 0.16
N GLU A 41 -34.89 -23.49 1.21
CA GLU A 41 -34.20 -22.79 2.30
C GLU A 41 -33.12 -23.70 2.92
N GLY A 42 -31.90 -23.60 2.41
CA GLY A 42 -30.70 -23.98 3.11
C GLY A 42 -30.20 -22.76 3.87
N SER A 43 -30.34 -22.77 5.19
CA SER A 43 -29.49 -22.09 6.18
C SER A 43 -28.53 -21.04 5.58
N ALA A 44 -29.05 -19.84 5.31
CA ALA A 44 -28.21 -18.68 5.06
C ALA A 44 -27.50 -18.35 6.37
N SER A 45 -26.26 -18.82 6.49
CA SER A 45 -25.26 -18.23 7.38
C SER A 45 -25.40 -16.71 7.32
N SER A 46 -25.76 -16.10 8.44
CA SER A 46 -25.80 -14.65 8.58
C SER A 46 -24.38 -14.10 8.42
N SER A 47 -23.94 -13.86 7.19
CA SER A 47 -22.81 -12.98 6.92
C SER A 47 -23.26 -11.58 7.31
N SER A 48 -23.13 -11.25 8.59
CA SER A 48 -23.34 -9.90 9.07
C SER A 48 -22.53 -8.98 8.18
N HIS A 49 -23.21 -8.13 7.42
CA HIS A 49 -22.63 -7.15 6.55
C HIS A 49 -21.72 -6.25 7.37
N ARG A 50 -20.41 -6.56 7.41
CA ARG A 50 -19.46 -5.78 8.19
C ARG A 50 -19.43 -4.37 7.62
N THR A 51 -19.84 -3.41 8.43
CA THR A 51 -19.86 -2.00 8.08
C THR A 51 -18.43 -1.44 8.06
N GLY A 52 -18.23 -0.36 7.30
CA GLY A 52 -16.95 0.31 7.13
C GLY A 52 -16.28 0.06 5.79
N LEU A 53 -15.05 0.54 5.67
CA LEU A 53 -14.26 0.49 4.43
C LEU A 53 -13.26 -0.66 4.42
N GLY A 54 -13.12 -1.27 3.25
CA GLY A 54 -11.97 -2.05 2.84
C GLY A 54 -11.33 -1.46 1.59
N THR A 55 -10.33 -2.16 1.04
CA THR A 55 -9.66 -1.75 -0.20
C THR A 55 -9.82 -2.79 -1.29
N THR A 56 -10.17 -2.35 -2.50
CA THR A 56 -10.10 -3.15 -3.72
C THR A 56 -9.13 -2.52 -4.73
N ALA A 57 -8.78 -3.29 -5.76
CA ALA A 57 -7.90 -2.84 -6.84
C ALA A 57 -8.69 -2.06 -7.91
N GLY A 58 -8.49 -0.75 -7.98
CA GLY A 58 -9.07 0.17 -8.96
C GLY A 58 -8.37 0.12 -10.32
N TYR A 59 -8.33 1.23 -11.06
CA TYR A 59 -7.78 1.26 -12.43
C TYR A 59 -6.26 1.10 -12.46
N GLU A 60 -5.72 0.71 -13.61
CA GLU A 60 -4.27 0.61 -13.79
C GLU A 60 -3.64 1.98 -14.03
N ARG A 61 -2.45 2.21 -13.47
CA ARG A 61 -1.73 3.48 -13.59
C ARG A 61 -0.24 3.22 -13.72
N GLY A 62 0.43 4.01 -14.57
CA GLY A 62 1.88 4.00 -14.69
C GLY A 62 2.53 4.39 -13.36
N ASP A 63 3.56 3.66 -12.96
CA ASP A 63 4.27 3.86 -11.71
C ASP A 63 5.58 3.06 -11.73
N SER A 64 6.68 3.68 -12.16
CA SER A 64 7.94 2.96 -12.36
C SER A 64 8.78 2.83 -11.10
N VAL A 65 9.34 1.64 -10.94
CA VAL A 65 10.33 1.31 -9.93
C VAL A 65 11.54 0.68 -10.58
N TYR A 66 12.68 0.77 -9.91
CA TYR A 66 13.88 0.02 -10.26
C TYR A 66 14.43 -0.66 -9.03
N ASP A 67 15.23 -1.68 -9.29
CA ASP A 67 15.77 -2.48 -8.23
C ASP A 67 17.06 -1.90 -7.66
N VAL A 68 17.15 -1.82 -6.34
CA VAL A 68 18.33 -1.37 -5.61
C VAL A 68 18.81 -2.42 -4.62
N ALA A 69 20.12 -2.45 -4.38
CA ALA A 69 20.70 -3.31 -3.36
C ALA A 69 20.52 -2.69 -1.96
N PHE A 70 19.93 -3.45 -1.05
CA PHE A 70 19.81 -3.08 0.36
C PHE A 70 19.97 -4.33 1.23
N HIS A 71 20.83 -4.20 2.24
CA HIS A 71 21.09 -5.24 3.22
C HIS A 71 20.39 -4.85 4.52
N ARG A 72 19.46 -5.67 5.00
CA ARG A 72 18.84 -5.48 6.30
C ARG A 72 19.81 -5.87 7.40
N LYS A 73 19.74 -5.21 8.56
CA LYS A 73 20.41 -5.69 9.79
C LYS A 73 19.91 -7.08 10.21
N SER A 74 18.60 -7.30 10.10
CA SER A 74 17.97 -8.61 10.32
C SER A 74 17.06 -8.95 9.14
N PRO A 75 17.18 -10.15 8.53
CA PRO A 75 16.40 -10.52 7.34
C PRO A 75 14.88 -10.53 7.54
N SER A 76 14.38 -10.80 8.75
CA SER A 76 12.94 -10.97 9.01
C SER A 76 12.47 -10.33 10.31
N HIS A 77 13.32 -9.57 11.01
CA HIS A 77 12.97 -8.85 12.23
C HIS A 77 13.02 -7.34 11.96
N PRO A 78 11.87 -6.66 11.81
CA PRO A 78 11.85 -5.22 11.59
C PRO A 78 12.43 -4.44 12.78
N ASP A 79 13.18 -3.37 12.50
CA ASP A 79 13.69 -2.44 13.51
C ASP A 79 12.58 -1.57 14.12
N ALA A 80 11.44 -1.45 13.43
CA ALA A 80 10.20 -0.92 13.96
C ALA A 80 8.99 -1.44 13.17
N ILE A 81 7.85 -1.55 13.85
CA ILE A 81 6.55 -1.85 13.24
C ILE A 81 5.60 -0.72 13.62
N ALA A 82 4.86 -0.22 12.64
CA ALA A 82 3.78 0.72 12.87
C ALA A 82 2.54 0.34 12.07
N SER A 83 1.40 0.82 12.52
CA SER A 83 0.15 0.72 11.77
C SER A 83 -0.72 1.93 12.01
N PHE A 84 -1.63 2.17 11.09
CA PHE A 84 -2.75 3.07 11.26
C PHE A 84 -3.97 2.46 10.58
N HIS A 85 -5.15 2.96 10.94
CA HIS A 85 -6.41 2.48 10.41
C HIS A 85 -6.98 3.48 9.41
N TYR A 86 -7.92 3.03 8.59
CA TYR A 86 -8.77 3.89 7.80
C TYR A 86 -10.21 3.39 7.89
N ASN A 87 -11.17 4.32 7.77
CA ASN A 87 -12.58 3.98 7.68
C ASN A 87 -13.37 5.14 7.05
N ASP A 88 -14.67 4.96 6.81
CA ASP A 88 -15.55 6.10 6.55
C ASP A 88 -15.71 6.96 7.81
N LYS A 89 -16.32 8.14 7.68
CA LYS A 89 -16.45 9.07 8.81
C LYS A 89 -17.20 8.46 9.99
N ALA A 90 -18.32 7.79 9.75
CA ALA A 90 -19.14 7.19 10.80
C ALA A 90 -18.37 6.07 11.53
N GLY A 91 -17.68 5.21 10.78
CA GLY A 91 -16.83 4.15 11.33
C GLY A 91 -15.64 4.70 12.11
N ALA A 92 -14.99 5.76 11.62
CA ALA A 92 -13.90 6.42 12.33
C ALA A 92 -14.38 7.04 13.66
N GLU A 93 -15.51 7.74 13.66
CA GLU A 93 -16.12 8.31 14.87
C GLU A 93 -16.48 7.22 15.90
N ALA A 94 -17.05 6.11 15.44
CA ALA A 94 -17.37 4.96 16.29
C ALA A 94 -16.10 4.34 16.91
N MET A 95 -15.03 4.17 16.11
CA MET A 95 -13.75 3.66 16.60
C MET A 95 -13.12 4.60 17.63
N ILE A 96 -13.15 5.92 17.39
CA ILE A 96 -12.64 6.92 18.33
C ILE A 96 -13.43 6.90 19.64
N ALA A 97 -14.76 6.82 19.57
CA ALA A 97 -15.61 6.73 20.75
C ALA A 97 -15.33 5.46 21.58
N MET A 98 -15.17 4.31 20.92
CA MET A 98 -14.78 3.05 21.59
C MET A 98 -13.41 3.12 22.28
N LEU A 99 -12.51 3.95 21.75
CA LEU A 99 -11.19 4.20 22.35
C LEU A 99 -11.23 5.28 23.45
N GLY A 100 -12.39 5.84 23.79
CA GLY A 100 -12.53 6.92 24.77
C GLY A 100 -11.95 8.25 24.30
N GLY A 101 -11.76 8.42 23.00
CA GLY A 101 -11.24 9.64 22.39
C GLY A 101 -12.32 10.68 22.12
N LYS A 102 -11.88 11.91 21.83
CA LYS A 102 -12.76 12.97 21.33
C LYS A 102 -12.73 13.00 19.81
N ASN A 103 -13.87 13.26 19.18
CA ASN A 103 -13.95 13.46 17.74
C ASN A 103 -13.25 14.78 17.36
N ARG A 104 -11.94 14.72 17.13
CA ARG A 104 -11.12 15.84 16.68
C ARG A 104 -10.48 15.47 15.36
N LEU A 105 -11.01 16.04 14.29
CA LEU A 105 -10.41 15.97 12.97
C LEU A 105 -9.09 16.75 12.94
N ARG A 106 -8.11 16.15 12.30
CA ARG A 106 -6.80 16.71 12.01
C ARG A 106 -6.56 16.55 10.51
N SER A 107 -5.96 17.55 9.89
CA SER A 107 -5.58 17.49 8.48
C SER A 107 -4.08 17.26 8.36
N GLY A 108 -3.64 16.69 7.23
CA GLY A 108 -2.22 16.57 6.92
C GLY A 108 -1.62 15.21 7.30
N SER A 109 -0.37 15.22 7.73
CA SER A 109 0.40 14.01 8.06
C SER A 109 0.42 13.71 9.56
N PHE A 110 0.74 12.47 9.88
CA PHE A 110 0.90 11.96 11.25
C PHE A 110 2.20 11.16 11.38
N LEU A 111 2.68 10.99 12.61
CA LEU A 111 3.94 10.32 12.91
C LEU A 111 3.69 8.86 13.30
N LEU A 112 4.54 7.98 12.79
CA LEU A 112 4.53 6.54 13.04
C LEU A 112 5.90 6.08 13.52
N ALA A 113 5.95 4.88 14.12
CA ALA A 113 7.19 4.20 14.52
C ALA A 113 8.12 5.08 15.38
N GLY A 114 7.55 5.75 16.39
CA GLY A 114 8.32 6.63 17.27
C GLY A 114 8.93 7.82 16.53
N ASP A 115 8.21 8.38 15.56
CA ASP A 115 8.58 9.53 14.72
C ASP A 115 9.49 9.26 13.50
N ARG A 116 9.97 8.02 13.33
CA ARG A 116 10.85 7.63 12.22
C ARG A 116 10.19 7.81 10.85
N ILE A 117 8.87 7.65 10.78
CA ILE A 117 8.07 7.81 9.57
C ILE A 117 7.02 8.89 9.79
N GLU A 118 6.91 9.78 8.81
CA GLU A 118 5.73 10.63 8.64
C GLU A 118 4.88 10.05 7.52
N ALA A 119 3.61 9.76 7.83
CA ALA A 119 2.66 9.16 6.91
C ALA A 119 1.49 10.10 6.62
N SER A 120 0.88 9.95 5.45
CA SER A 120 -0.42 10.51 5.12
C SER A 120 -1.12 9.62 4.09
N MET A 121 -2.45 9.72 4.03
CA MET A 121 -3.21 9.29 2.85
C MET A 121 -3.67 10.52 2.10
N GLU A 122 -3.71 10.43 0.78
CA GLU A 122 -4.07 11.55 -0.08
C GLU A 122 -4.82 11.05 -1.32
N PRO A 123 -5.83 11.79 -1.80
CA PRO A 123 -6.42 11.52 -3.11
C PRO A 123 -5.38 11.80 -4.22
N PHE A 124 -5.65 11.33 -5.44
CA PHE A 124 -4.79 11.66 -6.59
C PHE A 124 -4.70 13.17 -6.88
N TYR A 125 -5.78 13.89 -6.59
CA TYR A 125 -5.86 15.34 -6.69
C TYR A 125 -6.54 15.87 -5.45
N GLY A 126 -5.95 16.90 -4.84
CA GLY A 126 -6.49 17.54 -3.64
C GLY A 126 -5.54 17.49 -2.46
N SER A 127 -6.10 17.74 -1.27
CA SER A 127 -5.34 17.80 -0.02
C SER A 127 -5.25 16.43 0.64
N LYS A 128 -4.22 16.25 1.49
CA LYS A 128 -4.11 15.10 2.40
C LYS A 128 -5.43 14.87 3.15
N MET A 129 -5.82 13.61 3.29
CA MET A 129 -7.04 13.20 3.96
C MET A 129 -6.99 13.56 5.45
N GLU A 130 -8.17 13.77 6.02
CA GLU A 130 -8.32 14.02 7.44
C GLU A 130 -8.20 12.73 8.24
N TRP A 131 -7.81 12.86 9.50
CA TRP A 131 -7.67 11.74 10.41
C TRP A 131 -8.05 12.15 11.83
N MET A 132 -8.44 11.16 12.62
CA MET A 132 -8.69 11.26 14.05
C MET A 132 -7.70 10.40 14.81
N GLU A 133 -7.56 10.65 16.11
CA GLU A 133 -6.66 9.88 16.96
C GLU A 133 -7.22 9.70 18.37
N ALA A 134 -7.07 8.49 18.89
CA ALA A 134 -7.35 8.14 20.28
C ALA A 134 -6.40 7.04 20.74
N ASN A 135 -5.83 7.16 21.93
CA ASN A 135 -4.91 6.18 22.53
C ASN A 135 -3.77 5.73 21.59
N GLY A 136 -3.17 6.68 20.87
CA GLY A 136 -2.09 6.42 19.92
C GLY A 136 -2.50 5.68 18.64
N LYS A 137 -3.81 5.44 18.43
CA LYS A 137 -4.34 4.89 17.18
C LYS A 137 -4.82 6.03 16.29
N VAL A 138 -4.20 6.13 15.12
CA VAL A 138 -4.65 7.00 14.03
C VAL A 138 -5.69 6.28 13.18
N ILE A 139 -6.81 6.94 12.91
CA ILE A 139 -7.84 6.50 11.96
C ILE A 139 -8.03 7.57 10.90
N VAL A 140 -7.64 7.28 9.66
CA VAL A 140 -7.85 8.16 8.50
C VAL A 140 -9.28 8.04 8.00
N VAL A 141 -9.90 9.17 7.68
CA VAL A 141 -11.26 9.23 7.14
C VAL A 141 -11.22 9.18 5.62
N GLY A 142 -11.71 8.07 5.06
CA GLY A 142 -11.88 7.85 3.63
C GLY A 142 -13.32 8.08 3.17
N GLN A 143 -13.47 8.28 1.86
CA GLN A 143 -14.78 8.33 1.21
C GLN A 143 -15.00 7.02 0.42
N PRO A 144 -16.10 6.28 0.65
CA PRO A 144 -16.42 5.10 -0.14
C PRO A 144 -16.35 5.38 -1.65
N GLY A 145 -15.78 4.46 -2.43
CA GLY A 145 -15.65 4.58 -3.88
C GLY A 145 -14.59 5.59 -4.36
N SER A 146 -13.85 6.22 -3.45
CA SER A 146 -12.75 7.13 -3.81
C SER A 146 -11.41 6.41 -3.85
N ASN A 147 -10.55 6.83 -4.77
CA ASN A 147 -9.18 6.34 -4.84
C ASN A 147 -8.29 7.09 -3.85
N TYR A 148 -7.23 6.44 -3.39
CA TYR A 148 -6.26 7.04 -2.50
C TYR A 148 -4.84 6.54 -2.77
N MET A 149 -3.87 7.29 -2.26
CA MET A 149 -2.46 6.97 -2.25
C MET A 149 -1.94 7.02 -0.82
N ILE A 150 -0.89 6.25 -0.53
CA ILE A 150 -0.20 6.27 0.76
C ILE A 150 1.14 6.97 0.57
N ARG A 151 1.37 8.06 1.29
CA ARG A 151 2.65 8.77 1.27
C ARG A 151 3.43 8.47 2.53
N LEU A 152 4.67 8.00 2.38
CA LEU A 152 5.58 7.73 3.49
C LEU A 152 6.83 8.59 3.33
N LYS A 153 7.20 9.30 4.40
CA LYS A 153 8.43 10.08 4.49
C LYS A 153 9.34 9.49 5.53
N ASN A 154 10.54 9.13 5.11
CA ASN A 154 11.60 8.73 6.01
C ASN A 154 12.13 9.98 6.74
N ARG A 155 11.87 10.09 8.04
CA ARG A 155 12.38 11.21 8.87
C ARG A 155 13.75 10.93 9.44
N THR A 156 14.31 9.75 9.25
CA THR A 156 15.64 9.40 9.78
C THR A 156 16.76 9.99 8.90
N LYS A 157 18.01 9.82 9.36
CA LYS A 157 19.22 10.17 8.59
C LYS A 157 19.80 8.97 7.83
N ALA A 158 19.16 7.80 7.92
CA ALA A 158 19.59 6.56 7.29
C ALA A 158 18.61 6.16 6.18
N GLU A 159 19.08 5.39 5.22
CA GLU A 159 18.20 4.72 4.26
C GLU A 159 17.45 3.59 4.96
N ILE A 160 16.18 3.43 4.62
CA ILE A 160 15.33 2.38 5.19
C ILE A 160 14.64 1.60 4.09
N GLU A 161 14.26 0.38 4.43
CA GLU A 161 13.30 -0.42 3.66
C GLU A 161 11.97 -0.45 4.41
N ALA A 162 10.88 -0.15 3.71
CA ALA A 162 9.51 -0.18 4.22
C ALA A 162 8.71 -1.27 3.51
N VAL A 163 8.39 -2.36 4.23
CA VAL A 163 7.41 -3.35 3.78
C VAL A 163 6.03 -2.85 4.19
N VAL A 164 5.17 -2.59 3.20
CA VAL A 164 3.86 -1.96 3.41
C VAL A 164 2.75 -2.96 3.09
N SER A 165 1.74 -2.98 3.94
CA SER A 165 0.54 -3.78 3.74
C SER A 165 -0.72 -2.95 3.83
N VAL A 166 -1.74 -3.32 3.05
CA VAL A 166 -3.10 -2.79 3.09
C VAL A 166 -4.03 -3.98 3.26
N ASP A 167 -4.88 -3.93 4.29
CA ASP A 167 -5.81 -5.01 4.64
C ASP A 167 -5.12 -6.37 4.88
N GLY A 168 -3.86 -6.34 5.30
CA GLY A 168 -3.01 -7.52 5.48
C GLY A 168 -2.40 -8.07 4.18
N LEU A 169 -2.65 -7.45 3.03
CA LEU A 169 -2.00 -7.77 1.76
C LEU A 169 -0.78 -6.88 1.54
N ASP A 170 0.34 -7.48 1.16
CA ASP A 170 1.55 -6.80 0.73
C ASP A 170 1.29 -5.99 -0.55
N VAL A 171 1.66 -4.71 -0.56
CA VAL A 171 1.37 -3.81 -1.69
C VAL A 171 2.18 -4.12 -2.94
N ILE A 172 3.27 -4.88 -2.83
CA ILE A 172 4.14 -5.28 -3.95
C ILE A 172 3.69 -6.63 -4.50
N THR A 173 3.51 -7.63 -3.64
CA THR A 173 3.21 -8.99 -4.10
C THR A 173 1.71 -9.26 -4.23
N SER A 174 0.87 -8.41 -3.63
CA SER A 174 -0.57 -8.61 -3.46
C SER A 174 -0.93 -9.92 -2.73
N LYS A 175 0.02 -10.57 -2.04
CA LYS A 175 -0.19 -11.76 -1.20
C LYS A 175 -0.25 -11.34 0.27
N ALA A 176 -0.49 -12.29 1.17
CA ALA A 176 -0.39 -12.02 2.61
C ALA A 176 0.98 -11.40 2.94
N ALA A 177 0.97 -10.30 3.69
CA ALA A 177 2.18 -9.61 4.08
C ALA A 177 3.04 -10.45 5.02
N ASN A 178 4.35 -10.45 4.80
CA ASN A 178 5.33 -11.13 5.63
C ASN A 178 6.56 -10.25 5.80
N PHE A 179 7.19 -10.28 6.98
CA PHE A 179 8.41 -9.54 7.24
C PHE A 179 9.60 -10.00 6.38
N SER A 180 9.61 -11.22 5.85
CA SER A 180 10.62 -11.67 4.90
C SER A 180 10.43 -11.12 3.47
N ASN A 181 9.24 -10.58 3.13
CA ASN A 181 9.00 -9.93 1.84
C ASN A 181 9.88 -8.70 1.71
N ARG A 182 10.25 -8.34 0.49
CA ARG A 182 10.97 -7.11 0.18
C ARG A 182 10.02 -5.93 0.01
N GLY A 183 10.44 -4.75 0.45
CA GLY A 183 9.66 -3.52 0.48
C GLY A 183 10.10 -2.42 -0.49
N TYR A 184 9.75 -1.18 -0.17
CA TYR A 184 10.27 -0.01 -0.86
C TYR A 184 11.48 0.57 -0.12
N VAL A 185 12.52 0.95 -0.84
CA VAL A 185 13.64 1.70 -0.26
C VAL A 185 13.33 3.19 -0.26
N ILE A 186 13.49 3.82 0.90
CA ILE A 186 13.24 5.25 1.10
C ILE A 186 14.54 5.91 1.58
N PRO A 187 15.18 6.76 0.74
CA PRO A 187 16.39 7.46 1.14
C PRO A 187 16.20 8.36 2.36
N PRO A 188 17.28 8.75 3.06
CA PRO A 188 17.22 9.69 4.17
C PRO A 188 16.44 10.96 3.81
N LYS A 189 15.52 11.39 4.68
CA LYS A 189 14.72 12.62 4.52
C LYS A 189 13.84 12.68 3.27
N SER A 190 13.79 11.60 2.47
CA SER A 190 12.98 11.50 1.26
C SER A 190 11.60 10.94 1.53
N SER A 191 10.75 10.99 0.52
CA SER A 191 9.41 10.41 0.57
C SER A 191 9.15 9.55 -0.65
N ILE A 192 8.24 8.59 -0.49
CA ILE A 192 7.63 7.84 -1.59
C ILE A 192 6.11 7.98 -1.50
N THR A 193 5.45 7.87 -2.64
CA THR A 193 4.00 7.70 -2.72
C THR A 193 3.70 6.33 -3.31
N ILE A 194 2.89 5.53 -2.63
CA ILE A 194 2.44 4.20 -3.04
C ILE A 194 1.02 4.38 -3.55
N GLU A 195 0.84 4.27 -4.86
CA GLU A 195 -0.43 4.61 -5.53
C GLU A 195 -1.37 3.43 -5.70
N GLY A 196 -0.94 2.22 -5.34
CA GLY A 196 -1.74 1.02 -5.53
C GLY A 196 -1.00 -0.27 -5.28
N PHE A 197 -1.69 -1.37 -5.54
CA PHE A 197 -1.11 -2.71 -5.58
C PHE A 197 -0.27 -2.87 -6.86
N ARG A 198 1.00 -3.22 -6.70
CA ARG A 198 1.95 -3.43 -7.79
C ARG A 198 1.48 -4.56 -8.72
N LYS A 199 1.50 -4.28 -10.02
CA LYS A 199 1.25 -5.27 -11.08
C LYS A 199 2.56 -5.74 -11.70
N ASN A 200 3.45 -4.80 -12.01
CA ASN A 200 4.79 -5.03 -12.55
C ASN A 200 5.68 -3.80 -12.29
N ALA A 201 6.94 -3.82 -12.74
CA ALA A 201 7.91 -2.74 -12.50
C ALA A 201 7.42 -1.34 -12.93
N ASP A 202 6.50 -1.24 -13.88
CA ASP A 202 6.05 0.02 -14.47
C ASP A 202 4.60 0.38 -14.18
N SER A 203 3.82 -0.48 -13.52
CA SER A 203 2.42 -0.19 -13.22
C SER A 203 1.90 -0.76 -11.91
N VAL A 204 0.86 -0.09 -11.42
CA VAL A 204 0.06 -0.48 -10.25
C VAL A 204 -1.43 -0.50 -10.61
N ARG A 205 -2.22 -1.20 -9.82
CA ARG A 205 -3.68 -1.07 -9.74
C ARG A 205 -4.01 -0.17 -8.54
N SER A 206 -4.70 0.95 -8.76
CA SER A 206 -4.93 1.95 -7.72
C SER A 206 -5.62 1.39 -6.48
N PHE A 207 -5.36 1.99 -5.31
CA PHE A 207 -6.19 1.68 -4.14
C PHE A 207 -7.53 2.39 -4.26
N LEU A 208 -8.61 1.63 -4.08
CA LEU A 208 -9.98 2.11 -4.11
C LEU A 208 -10.68 1.69 -2.82
N PHE A 209 -11.25 2.65 -2.10
CA PHE A 209 -12.11 2.34 -0.95
C PHE A 209 -13.35 1.60 -1.42
N SER A 210 -13.57 0.41 -0.88
CA SER A 210 -14.71 -0.45 -1.17
C SER A 210 -15.44 -0.83 0.12
N ARG A 211 -16.52 -1.57 -0.03
CA ARG A 211 -17.12 -2.30 1.06
C ARG A 211 -16.18 -3.40 1.56
N VAL A 212 -16.34 -3.81 2.82
CA VAL A 212 -15.49 -4.84 3.44
C VAL A 212 -15.57 -6.17 2.68
N ASP A 213 -16.78 -6.62 2.35
CA ASP A 213 -17.04 -7.87 1.61
C ASP A 213 -16.49 -7.86 0.17
N GLU A 214 -16.38 -6.70 -0.44
CA GLU A 214 -15.80 -6.50 -1.77
C GLU A 214 -14.28 -6.29 -1.77
N SER A 215 -13.66 -6.17 -0.59
CA SER A 215 -12.24 -5.89 -0.46
C SER A 215 -11.38 -7.00 -1.08
N GLN A 216 -10.20 -6.62 -1.56
CA GLN A 216 -9.25 -7.56 -2.15
C GLN A 216 -8.77 -8.59 -1.13
N ALA A 217 -8.66 -8.20 0.15
CA ALA A 217 -8.33 -9.12 1.23
C ALA A 217 -9.41 -10.20 1.42
N MET A 218 -10.69 -9.81 1.48
CA MET A 218 -11.80 -10.78 1.57
C MET A 218 -11.85 -11.71 0.36
N LYS A 219 -11.66 -11.17 -0.85
CA LYS A 219 -11.61 -11.97 -2.09
C LYS A 219 -10.49 -13.02 -2.10
N LYS A 220 -9.38 -12.78 -1.38
CA LYS A 220 -8.21 -13.69 -1.36
C LYS A 220 -8.14 -14.62 -0.17
N GLY A 221 -8.51 -14.14 1.01
CA GLY A 221 -8.33 -14.86 2.28
C GLY A 221 -9.63 -15.21 3.00
N GLY A 222 -10.79 -14.85 2.44
CA GLY A 222 -12.09 -15.09 3.06
C GLY A 222 -12.20 -14.48 4.45
N GLU A 223 -12.97 -15.13 5.33
CA GLU A 223 -13.25 -14.64 6.68
C GLU A 223 -12.00 -14.43 7.54
N ALA A 224 -10.96 -15.24 7.34
CA ALA A 224 -9.69 -15.08 8.06
C ALA A 224 -9.04 -13.70 7.79
N ALA A 225 -9.24 -13.13 6.59
CA ALA A 225 -8.71 -11.82 6.23
C ALA A 225 -9.50 -10.65 6.84
N ALA A 226 -10.75 -10.89 7.25
CA ALA A 226 -11.67 -9.85 7.72
C ALA A 226 -11.13 -9.05 8.92
N ARG A 227 -10.28 -9.66 9.75
CA ARG A 227 -9.67 -9.00 10.92
C ARG A 227 -8.65 -7.90 10.55
N ASN A 228 -8.11 -7.93 9.34
CA ASN A 228 -7.07 -6.99 8.90
C ASN A 228 -7.64 -5.85 8.04
N VAL A 229 -8.89 -5.96 7.58
CA VAL A 229 -9.52 -4.95 6.72
C VAL A 229 -9.65 -3.63 7.47
N GLY A 230 -9.28 -2.52 6.82
CA GLY A 230 -9.23 -1.20 7.42
C GLY A 230 -7.89 -0.86 8.07
N VAL A 231 -6.84 -1.68 7.88
CA VAL A 231 -5.53 -1.50 8.50
C VAL A 231 -4.44 -1.34 7.44
N ILE A 232 -3.56 -0.34 7.65
CA ILE A 232 -2.32 -0.17 6.90
C ILE A 232 -1.15 -0.43 7.85
N GLY A 233 -0.34 -1.44 7.52
CA GLY A 233 0.85 -1.82 8.29
C GLY A 233 2.13 -1.41 7.57
N VAL A 234 3.12 -0.97 8.33
CA VAL A 234 4.46 -0.61 7.85
C VAL A 234 5.51 -1.28 8.75
N ALA A 235 6.26 -2.22 8.19
CA ALA A 235 7.45 -2.79 8.83
C ALA A 235 8.70 -2.10 8.26
N ILE A 236 9.52 -1.55 9.15
CA ILE A 236 10.68 -0.73 8.81
C ILE A 236 11.94 -1.54 9.13
N PHE A 237 12.84 -1.62 8.16
CA PHE A 237 14.16 -2.21 8.30
C PHE A 237 15.21 -1.15 8.04
N GLU A 238 16.21 -1.08 8.91
CA GLU A 238 17.38 -0.25 8.73
C GLU A 238 18.45 -0.98 7.92
N GLN A 239 19.22 -0.19 7.17
CA GLN A 239 20.33 -0.71 6.37
C GLN A 239 21.48 -1.16 7.28
N ASP A 240 22.00 -2.35 7.04
CA ASP A 240 23.30 -2.77 7.52
C ASP A 240 24.38 -2.06 6.69
N ARG A 241 24.88 -0.94 7.23
CA ARG A 241 25.87 -0.11 6.56
C ARG A 241 27.21 -0.84 6.37
N TYR A 242 27.57 -1.76 7.25
CA TYR A 242 28.81 -2.54 7.14
C TYR A 242 28.69 -3.55 6.00
N ALA A 243 27.61 -4.33 5.97
CA ALA A 243 27.36 -5.28 4.89
C ALA A 243 27.25 -4.57 3.53
N THR A 244 26.55 -3.44 3.47
CA THR A 244 26.46 -2.62 2.24
C THR A 244 27.83 -2.11 1.80
N GLN A 245 28.68 -1.62 2.72
CA GLN A 245 30.00 -1.13 2.36
C GLN A 245 30.91 -2.27 1.88
N ALA A 246 30.91 -3.41 2.56
CA ALA A 246 31.66 -4.59 2.15
C ALA A 246 31.24 -5.08 0.75
N ALA A 247 29.94 -5.10 0.46
CA ALA A 247 29.42 -5.44 -0.85
C ALA A 247 29.90 -4.47 -1.94
N LYS A 248 29.91 -3.16 -1.66
CA LYS A 248 30.44 -2.14 -2.58
C LYS A 248 31.93 -2.30 -2.86
N VAL A 249 32.73 -2.58 -1.83
CA VAL A 249 34.17 -2.82 -2.00
C VAL A 249 34.42 -4.07 -2.85
N LYS A 250 33.69 -5.16 -2.58
CA LYS A 250 33.77 -6.39 -3.38
C LYS A 250 33.42 -6.15 -4.84
N GLU A 251 32.32 -5.45 -5.10
CA GLU A 251 31.91 -5.07 -6.46
C GLU A 251 32.96 -4.19 -7.15
N GLY A 252 33.56 -3.26 -6.43
CA GLY A 252 34.67 -2.43 -6.93
C GLY A 252 35.86 -3.27 -7.40
N GLY A 253 36.26 -4.27 -6.62
CA GLY A 253 37.33 -5.20 -7.00
C GLY A 253 36.99 -6.02 -8.25
N ILE A 254 35.74 -6.50 -8.37
CA ILE A 254 35.27 -7.22 -9.57
C ILE A 254 35.37 -6.33 -10.81
N ARG A 255 34.94 -5.06 -10.70
CA ARG A 255 35.00 -4.10 -11.81
C ARG A 255 36.41 -3.70 -12.18
N GLN A 256 37.33 -3.62 -11.22
CA GLN A 256 38.74 -3.36 -11.50
C GLN A 256 39.39 -4.50 -12.30
N GLY A 257 39.01 -5.75 -12.02
CA GLY A 257 39.47 -6.92 -12.77
C GLY A 257 38.71 -7.19 -14.07
N ALA A 258 37.66 -6.41 -14.38
CA ALA A 258 36.86 -6.62 -15.57
C ALA A 258 37.63 -6.17 -16.82
N MET A 259 37.84 -7.10 -17.74
CA MET A 259 38.44 -6.80 -19.04
C MET A 259 37.37 -6.24 -19.98
N ALA A 260 37.66 -5.12 -20.65
CA ALA A 260 36.73 -4.51 -21.61
C ALA A 260 36.43 -5.44 -22.80
N PHE A 261 37.41 -6.25 -23.20
CA PHE A 261 37.29 -7.28 -24.22
C PHE A 261 37.88 -8.60 -23.69
N PRO A 262 37.11 -9.39 -22.91
CA PRO A 262 37.64 -10.56 -22.20
C PRO A 262 38.12 -11.69 -23.13
N ASN A 263 37.74 -11.63 -24.41
CA ASN A 263 38.10 -12.60 -25.45
C ASN A 263 38.76 -11.94 -26.67
N ALA A 264 39.32 -10.73 -26.53
CA ALA A 264 40.11 -10.16 -27.63
C ALA A 264 41.33 -11.04 -27.90
N PRO A 265 41.66 -11.29 -29.19
CA PRO A 265 42.80 -12.13 -29.57
C PRO A 265 44.14 -11.58 -29.10
#